data_AF-A0A955VBZ6-F1
#
_entry.id   AF-A0A955VBZ6-F1
#
_cell.length_a   1.000
_cell.length_b   1.000
_cell.length_c   1.000
_cell.angle_alpha   90.00
_cell.angle_beta   90.00
_cell.angle_gamma   90.00
#
_symmetry.space_group_name_H-M   'P 1'
#
loop_
_entity.id
_entity.type
_entity.pdbx_description
1 polymer ?
#
loop_
_entity_poly.entity_id
_entity_poly.type
_entity_poly.pdbx_seq_one_letter_code
_entity_poly.pdbx_strand_id
1 'polypeptide(L)'
;DLYERVSAYNGLMAVEDERLRREASYEWGKKGIEATQGKSCILFHNTAQASISMFKFAAAEENARKAINAEIDDCPNTSYEHLATLYLLEGEFQKSVSAFKKLVSHPIDRRYRPHFAMNNRAILVELLYALGKGEEGLEYAQQVFDAPDRSGMVSVSMDDVRFGHAVAYWGMLELRRAELEEDDAAASFFDSGAMKRAATLREVKLRQWELQRVLIRLSIADDRLVTNLRPYVRGVKPWYAGNLARILGPGLISAAIDRAQADDADLPAARGYFESLRGEVAFWSGDMDEAIRRAQAALEVMPKETRLLAWRTEAYLAEALQRSGREQDAAAHWRTVLREYPSALPQLGFAVPVTLRHGAGELATDVADALEDSPRLEVEEGGAPFVVEVEADAEVVRICLSASDGFRFNCSETPIADDKALAAFGGDRVKAAVHDFHRTVFAPKVELTSSDINSLDGSPVRVNADRVLEGLIEAPKLDGDKKGEE
;
A
#
# COMPACT_ATOMS: atom_id res chain seq x y z
N ASP A 1 21.99 27.41 25.84
CA ASP A 1 21.77 26.10 26.46
C ASP A 1 20.70 25.26 25.74
N LEU A 2 19.40 25.56 25.80
CA LEU A 2 18.36 24.68 25.22
C LEU A 2 18.55 24.37 23.72
N TYR A 3 18.70 25.39 22.87
CA TYR A 3 18.92 25.19 21.43
C TYR A 3 20.23 24.44 21.11
N GLU A 4 21.28 24.64 21.91
CA GLU A 4 22.55 23.93 21.75
C GLU A 4 22.39 22.45 22.10
N ARG A 5 21.61 22.13 23.15
CA ARG A 5 21.26 20.74 23.49
C ARG A 5 20.43 20.09 22.40
N VAL A 6 19.39 20.77 21.89
CA VAL A 6 18.58 20.26 20.78
C VAL A 6 19.48 19.92 19.59
N SER A 7 20.32 20.86 19.16
CA SER A 7 21.23 20.67 18.03
C SER A 7 22.21 19.50 18.27
N ALA A 8 22.81 19.42 19.46
CA ALA A 8 23.77 18.38 19.80
C ALA A 8 23.14 16.98 19.79
N TYR A 9 22.01 16.79 20.49
CA TYR A 9 21.34 15.49 20.54
C TYR A 9 20.75 15.09 19.19
N ASN A 10 20.14 16.03 18.46
CA ASN A 10 19.62 15.77 17.12
C ASN A 10 20.75 15.35 16.16
N GLY A 11 21.91 16.01 16.23
CA GLY A 11 23.09 15.63 15.45
C GLY A 11 23.62 14.25 15.79
N LEU A 12 23.64 13.87 17.08
CA LEU A 12 24.04 12.52 17.50
C LEU A 12 23.08 11.44 16.99
N MET A 13 21.77 11.70 17.03
CA MET A 13 20.77 10.79 16.44
C MET A 13 21.04 10.58 14.95
N ALA A 14 21.22 11.67 14.20
CA ALA A 14 21.47 11.62 12.76
C ALA A 14 22.75 10.83 12.44
N VAL A 15 23.85 11.05 13.17
CA VAL A 15 25.12 10.32 12.97
C VAL A 15 24.98 8.82 13.21
N GLU A 16 24.24 8.41 14.25
CA GLU A 16 24.05 6.98 14.51
C GLU A 16 23.07 6.33 13.52
N ASP A 17 22.06 7.07 13.04
CA ASP A 17 21.13 6.60 12.00
C ASP A 17 21.83 6.38 10.65
N GLU A 18 22.69 7.32 10.22
CA GLU A 18 23.55 7.19 9.04
C GLU A 18 24.46 5.96 9.12
N ARG A 19 24.91 5.63 10.33
CA ARG A 19 25.73 4.44 10.63
C ARG A 19 24.91 3.16 10.81
N LEU A 20 23.60 3.20 10.56
CA LEU A 20 22.68 2.07 10.71
C LEU A 20 22.61 1.50 12.13
N ARG A 21 22.93 2.32 13.15
CA ARG A 21 22.91 1.95 14.57
C ARG A 21 21.62 2.43 15.22
N ARG A 22 20.53 1.77 14.84
CA ARG A 22 19.16 2.13 15.24
C ARG A 22 18.95 2.23 16.76
N GLU A 23 19.54 1.33 17.55
CA GLU A 23 19.43 1.39 19.02
C GLU A 23 20.10 2.66 19.58
N ALA A 24 21.31 2.97 19.09
CA ALA A 24 22.04 4.16 19.54
C ALA A 24 21.31 5.45 19.17
N SER A 25 20.76 5.53 17.94
CA SER A 25 19.94 6.67 17.51
C SER A 25 18.71 6.86 18.41
N TYR A 26 18.00 5.77 18.71
CA TYR A 26 16.84 5.80 19.61
C TYR A 26 17.20 6.25 21.04
N GLU A 27 18.31 5.73 21.60
CA GLU A 27 18.74 6.11 22.95
C GLU A 27 19.24 7.56 23.02
N TRP A 28 19.86 8.09 21.97
CA TRP A 28 20.17 9.53 21.88
C TRP A 28 18.92 10.39 21.84
N GLY A 29 17.87 9.95 21.13
CA GLY A 29 16.58 10.62 21.11
C GLY A 29 15.95 10.75 22.49
N LYS A 30 15.91 9.65 23.24
CA LYS A 30 15.43 9.64 24.64
C LYS A 30 16.22 10.60 25.54
N LYS A 31 17.55 10.55 25.46
CA LYS A 31 18.42 11.45 26.24
C LYS A 31 18.22 12.91 25.85
N GLY A 32 18.02 13.19 24.56
CA GLY A 32 17.73 14.53 24.07
C GLY A 32 16.42 15.07 24.61
N ILE A 33 15.35 14.27 24.56
CA ILE A 33 14.04 14.63 25.12
C ILE A 33 14.18 14.96 26.61
N GLU A 34 14.87 14.12 27.40
CA GLU A 34 15.11 14.39 28.81
C GLU A 34 15.93 15.66 29.04
N ALA A 35 17.05 15.82 28.32
CA ALA A 35 17.96 16.95 28.46
C ALA A 35 17.35 18.30 28.06
N THR A 36 16.27 18.27 27.28
CA THR A 36 15.49 19.43 26.83
C THR A 36 14.14 19.56 27.54
N GLN A 37 13.90 18.74 28.58
CA GLN A 37 12.67 18.69 29.38
C GLN A 37 11.41 18.45 28.55
N GLY A 38 11.54 17.72 27.43
CA GLY A 38 10.42 17.39 26.55
C GLY A 38 9.80 18.59 25.85
N LYS A 39 10.59 19.62 25.53
CA LYS A 39 10.09 20.85 24.91
C LYS A 39 10.24 20.89 23.38
N SER A 40 11.21 20.15 22.83
CA SER A 40 11.60 20.22 21.41
C SER A 40 10.74 19.31 20.54
N CYS A 41 10.13 19.89 19.51
CA CYS A 41 9.42 19.14 18.47
C CYS A 41 10.36 18.18 17.73
N ILE A 42 11.52 18.65 17.26
CA ILE A 42 12.39 17.86 16.38
C ILE A 42 12.94 16.61 17.07
N LEU A 43 13.23 16.70 18.37
CA LEU A 43 13.68 15.55 19.14
C LEU A 43 12.57 14.50 19.31
N PHE A 44 11.33 14.91 19.55
CA PHE A 44 10.21 13.97 19.55
C PHE A 44 9.98 13.38 18.16
N HIS A 45 10.01 14.20 17.11
CA HIS A 45 9.81 13.78 15.72
C HIS A 45 10.82 12.71 15.30
N ASN A 46 12.12 12.97 15.48
CA ASN A 46 13.16 12.00 15.12
C ASN A 46 13.17 10.78 16.04
N THR A 47 12.77 10.93 17.31
CA THR A 47 12.62 9.78 18.21
C THR A 47 11.44 8.90 17.79
N ALA A 48 10.37 9.48 17.21
CA ALA A 48 9.29 8.70 16.63
C ALA A 48 9.80 7.81 15.49
N GLN A 49 10.57 8.35 14.54
CA GLN A 49 11.20 7.57 13.47
C GLN A 49 12.14 6.48 14.01
N ALA A 50 13.03 6.83 14.94
CA ALA A 50 13.94 5.85 15.56
C ALA A 50 13.19 4.76 16.36
N SER A 51 12.01 5.08 16.90
CA SER A 51 11.14 4.09 17.55
C SER A 51 10.59 3.08 16.55
N ILE A 52 10.21 3.51 15.34
CA ILE A 52 9.75 2.61 14.27
C ILE A 52 10.86 1.64 13.87
N SER A 53 12.09 2.13 13.66
CA SER A 53 13.21 1.27 13.29
C SER A 53 13.60 0.26 14.38
N MET A 54 13.22 0.53 15.63
CA MET A 54 13.37 -0.37 16.77
C MET A 54 12.12 -1.22 17.07
N PHE A 55 11.10 -1.20 16.22
CA PHE A 55 9.83 -1.91 16.39
C PHE A 55 9.05 -1.51 17.66
N LYS A 56 9.29 -0.28 18.16
CA LYS A 56 8.62 0.30 19.34
C LYS A 56 7.43 1.16 18.91
N PHE A 57 6.45 0.56 18.24
CA PHE A 57 5.33 1.28 17.60
C PHE A 57 4.53 2.17 18.55
N ALA A 58 4.22 1.71 19.76
CA ALA A 58 3.52 2.53 20.76
C ALA A 58 4.34 3.77 21.16
N ALA A 59 5.66 3.63 21.32
CA ALA A 59 6.54 4.77 21.60
C ALA A 59 6.65 5.69 20.38
N ALA A 60 6.61 5.15 19.16
CA ALA A 60 6.60 5.94 17.94
C ALA A 60 5.35 6.83 17.87
N GLU A 61 4.17 6.27 18.11
CA GLU A 61 2.92 7.02 18.13
C GLU A 61 2.92 8.10 19.22
N GLU A 62 3.34 7.74 20.44
CA GLU A 62 3.42 8.68 21.57
C GLU A 62 4.35 9.86 21.25
N ASN A 63 5.55 9.58 20.73
CA ASN A 63 6.51 10.63 20.36
C ASN A 63 5.99 11.50 19.21
N ALA A 64 5.34 10.92 18.18
CA ALA A 64 4.77 11.69 17.09
C ALA A 64 3.66 12.64 17.59
N ARG A 65 2.80 12.18 18.52
CA ARG A 65 1.77 13.02 19.15
C ARG A 65 2.38 14.13 20.02
N LYS A 66 3.46 13.84 20.76
CA LYS A 66 4.17 14.85 21.54
C LYS A 66 4.85 15.89 20.66
N ALA A 67 5.44 15.49 19.53
CA ALA A 67 6.02 16.41 18.57
C ALA A 67 4.97 17.41 18.03
N ILE A 68 3.77 16.93 17.67
CA ILE A 68 2.66 17.78 17.20
C ILE A 68 2.24 18.84 18.24
N ASN A 69 2.41 18.54 19.53
CA ASN A 69 1.99 19.41 20.63
C ASN A 69 3.18 20.00 21.41
N ALA A 70 4.38 19.99 20.84
CA ALA A 70 5.58 20.42 21.53
C ALA A 70 5.51 21.92 21.87
N GLU A 71 6.13 22.31 22.99
CA GLU A 71 6.19 23.72 23.41
C GLU A 71 7.01 24.57 22.42
N ILE A 72 8.05 23.99 21.83
CA ILE A 72 8.92 24.64 20.85
C ILE A 72 8.69 24.01 19.49
N ASP A 73 8.25 24.85 18.54
CA ASP A 73 8.04 24.49 17.14
C ASP A 73 9.35 24.60 16.35
N ASP A 74 10.28 23.68 16.63
CA ASP A 74 11.59 23.58 15.97
C ASP A 74 11.65 22.47 14.90
N CYS A 75 10.51 21.85 14.57
CA CYS A 75 10.42 20.93 13.45
C CYS A 75 10.24 21.68 12.11
N PRO A 76 10.86 21.23 11.02
CA PRO A 76 10.62 21.78 9.69
C PRO A 76 9.29 21.33 9.07
N ASN A 77 8.68 20.27 9.62
CA ASN A 77 7.38 19.70 9.23
C ASN A 77 6.67 19.09 10.44
N THR A 78 5.43 18.66 10.27
CA THR A 78 4.63 18.01 11.31
C THR A 78 4.87 16.50 11.38
N SER A 79 4.69 15.92 12.56
CA SER A 79 4.78 14.46 12.77
C SER A 79 3.52 13.68 12.37
N TYR A 80 2.57 14.32 11.67
CA TYR A 80 1.45 13.59 11.05
C TYR A 80 1.92 12.59 9.98
N GLU A 81 3.11 12.75 9.38
CA GLU A 81 3.71 11.76 8.46
C GLU A 81 4.01 10.42 9.14
N HIS A 82 4.54 10.44 10.37
CA HIS A 82 4.79 9.24 11.15
C HIS A 82 3.48 8.57 11.54
N LEU A 83 2.47 9.35 11.94
CA LEU A 83 1.15 8.81 12.25
C LEU A 83 0.46 8.20 11.02
N ALA A 84 0.50 8.87 9.87
CA ALA A 84 -0.08 8.34 8.63
C ALA A 84 0.55 7.00 8.25
N THR A 85 1.88 6.91 8.35
CA THR A 85 2.63 5.67 8.07
C THR A 85 2.32 4.57 9.10
N LEU A 86 2.36 4.88 10.40
CA LEU A 86 2.09 3.92 11.47
C LEU A 86 0.69 3.30 11.33
N TYR A 87 -0.34 4.13 11.18
CA TYR A 87 -1.70 3.63 11.02
C TYR A 87 -1.89 2.84 9.74
N LEU A 88 -1.13 3.15 8.68
CA LEU A 88 -1.14 2.33 7.46
C LEU A 88 -0.60 0.93 7.74
N LEU A 89 0.54 0.82 8.43
CA LEU A 89 1.16 -0.46 8.80
C LEU A 89 0.24 -1.31 9.71
N GLU A 90 -0.51 -0.64 10.58
CA GLU A 90 -1.50 -1.24 11.48
C GLU A 90 -2.80 -1.65 10.76
N GLY A 91 -2.96 -1.33 9.47
CA GLY A 91 -4.20 -1.60 8.73
C GLY A 91 -5.35 -0.68 9.10
N GLU A 92 -5.08 0.41 9.81
CA GLU A 92 -6.06 1.41 10.25
C GLU A 92 -6.22 2.49 9.16
N PHE A 93 -6.67 2.07 7.96
CA PHE A 93 -6.70 2.90 6.75
C PHE A 93 -7.37 4.26 6.97
N GLN A 94 -8.49 4.32 7.70
CA GLN A 94 -9.18 5.57 8.01
C GLN A 94 -8.33 6.53 8.86
N LYS A 95 -7.63 6.01 9.88
CA LYS A 95 -6.74 6.83 10.72
C LYS A 95 -5.54 7.31 9.91
N SER A 96 -5.01 6.47 9.02
CA SER A 96 -3.95 6.86 8.07
C SER A 96 -4.40 8.01 7.18
N VAL A 97 -5.55 7.87 6.50
CA VAL A 97 -6.14 8.94 5.67
C VAL A 97 -6.34 10.22 6.48
N SER A 98 -6.92 10.12 7.68
CA SER A 98 -7.15 11.28 8.55
C SER A 98 -5.85 11.98 8.98
N ALA A 99 -4.81 11.21 9.31
CA ALA A 99 -3.49 11.75 9.62
C ALA A 99 -2.85 12.40 8.37
N PHE A 100 -2.99 11.78 7.21
CA PHE A 100 -2.49 12.33 5.94
C PHE A 100 -3.19 13.64 5.55
N LYS A 101 -4.53 13.74 5.71
CA LYS A 101 -5.28 15.00 5.55
C LYS A 101 -4.72 16.11 6.44
N LYS A 102 -4.35 15.79 7.68
CA LYS A 102 -3.74 16.74 8.62
C LYS A 102 -2.29 17.09 8.27
N LEU A 103 -1.54 16.15 7.70
CA LEU A 103 -0.21 16.39 7.16
C LEU A 103 -0.23 17.43 6.02
N VAL A 104 -1.08 17.23 5.01
CA VAL A 104 -1.10 18.11 3.82
C VAL A 104 -1.71 19.48 4.08
N SER A 105 -2.57 19.59 5.10
CA SER A 105 -3.15 20.88 5.53
C SER A 105 -2.28 21.63 6.54
N HIS A 106 -1.21 21.00 7.05
CA HIS A 106 -0.30 21.66 7.99
C HIS A 106 0.48 22.78 7.29
N PRO A 107 0.57 23.98 7.89
CA PRO A 107 1.30 25.09 7.28
C PRO A 107 2.81 24.79 7.25
N ILE A 108 3.38 24.84 6.04
CA ILE A 108 4.83 24.71 5.83
C ILE A 108 5.40 26.05 5.34
N ASP A 109 6.52 26.47 5.95
CA ASP A 109 7.30 27.62 5.50
C ASP A 109 7.61 27.48 4.00
N ARG A 110 7.39 28.57 3.26
CA ARG A 110 7.53 28.61 1.81
C ARG A 110 8.86 28.05 1.31
N ARG A 111 9.96 28.24 2.06
CA ARG A 111 11.29 27.72 1.68
C ARG A 111 11.39 26.19 1.70
N TYR A 112 10.56 25.51 2.49
CA TYR A 112 10.58 24.05 2.63
C TYR A 112 9.50 23.33 1.85
N ARG A 113 8.53 24.05 1.28
CA ARG A 113 7.39 23.44 0.54
C ARG A 113 7.83 22.45 -0.54
N PRO A 114 8.82 22.72 -1.42
CA PRO A 114 9.22 21.75 -2.44
C PRO A 114 9.73 20.43 -1.85
N HIS A 115 10.51 20.49 -0.76
CA HIS A 115 11.06 19.32 -0.09
C HIS A 115 9.97 18.40 0.48
N PHE A 116 9.02 18.97 1.22
CA PHE A 116 7.96 18.18 1.85
C PHE A 116 6.86 17.78 0.87
N ALA A 117 6.68 18.51 -0.24
CA ALA A 117 5.71 18.15 -1.26
C ALA A 117 6.01 16.79 -1.92
N MET A 118 7.29 16.42 -2.07
CA MET A 118 7.65 15.08 -2.59
C MET A 118 7.46 14.00 -1.52
N ASN A 119 7.85 14.27 -0.27
CA ASN A 119 7.63 13.33 0.83
C ASN A 119 6.13 13.02 1.04
N ASN A 120 5.29 14.06 1.05
CA ASN A 120 3.84 13.89 1.16
C ASN A 120 3.26 13.10 -0.02
N ARG A 121 3.76 13.32 -1.24
CA ARG A 121 3.37 12.50 -2.41
C ARG A 121 3.81 11.04 -2.26
N ALA A 122 5.00 10.77 -1.73
CA ALA A 122 5.46 9.41 -1.51
C ALA A 122 4.56 8.66 -0.51
N ILE A 123 4.16 9.33 0.57
CA ILE A 123 3.18 8.79 1.54
C ILE A 123 1.81 8.56 0.88
N LEU A 124 1.36 9.49 0.02
CA LEU A 124 0.12 9.32 -0.74
C LEU A 124 0.19 8.10 -1.67
N VAL A 125 1.32 7.89 -2.34
CA VAL A 125 1.55 6.71 -3.19
C VAL A 125 1.45 5.43 -2.37
N GLU A 126 2.10 5.35 -1.20
CA GLU A 126 1.97 4.16 -0.33
C GLU A 126 0.52 3.92 0.12
N LEU A 127 -0.21 4.99 0.45
CA LEU A 127 -1.62 4.92 0.83
C LEU A 127 -2.51 4.45 -0.33
N LEU A 128 -2.35 5.03 -1.53
CA LEU A 128 -3.10 4.64 -2.72
C LEU A 128 -2.77 3.20 -3.14
N TYR A 129 -1.51 2.79 -3.02
CA TYR A 129 -1.09 1.42 -3.32
C TYR A 129 -1.81 0.44 -2.38
N ALA A 130 -1.81 0.71 -1.08
CA ALA A 130 -2.52 -0.08 -0.09
C ALA A 130 -4.04 -0.09 -0.34
N LEU A 131 -4.63 1.01 -0.81
CA LEU A 131 -6.05 1.09 -1.13
C LEU A 131 -6.43 0.47 -2.49
N GLY A 132 -5.47 -0.05 -3.25
CA GLY A 132 -5.70 -0.65 -4.57
C GLY A 132 -6.08 0.37 -5.65
N LYS A 133 -5.56 1.60 -5.57
CA LYS A 133 -5.88 2.71 -6.47
C LYS A 133 -4.75 2.92 -7.48
N GLY A 134 -4.64 1.99 -8.44
CA GLY A 134 -3.54 1.94 -9.40
C GLY A 134 -3.58 3.11 -10.38
N GLU A 135 -4.73 3.35 -11.01
CA GLU A 135 -4.91 4.47 -11.94
C GLU A 135 -4.61 5.83 -11.32
N GLU A 136 -5.20 6.11 -10.16
CA GLU A 136 -5.04 7.39 -9.47
C GLU A 136 -3.63 7.59 -8.90
N GLY A 137 -3.00 6.50 -8.45
CA GLY A 137 -1.69 6.53 -7.83
C GLY A 137 -0.52 6.60 -8.81
N LEU A 138 -0.72 6.19 -10.07
CA LEU A 138 0.38 6.01 -11.03
C LEU A 138 1.10 7.31 -11.37
N GLU A 139 0.36 8.39 -11.58
CA GLU A 139 0.95 9.69 -11.90
C GLU A 139 1.83 10.19 -10.74
N TYR A 140 1.32 10.11 -9.51
CA TYR A 140 2.09 10.51 -8.32
C TYR A 140 3.32 9.64 -8.12
N ALA A 141 3.22 8.33 -8.36
CA ALA A 141 4.33 7.40 -8.25
C ALA A 141 5.44 7.72 -9.27
N GLN A 142 5.06 8.09 -10.50
CA GLN A 142 6.02 8.56 -11.49
C GLN A 142 6.66 9.88 -11.05
N GLN A 143 5.88 10.86 -10.58
CA GLN A 143 6.40 12.15 -10.11
C GLN A 143 7.46 11.99 -9.01
N VAL A 144 7.21 11.15 -8.00
CA VAL A 144 8.17 10.94 -6.89
C VAL A 144 9.41 10.15 -7.33
N PHE A 145 9.29 9.29 -8.34
CA PHE A 145 10.43 8.59 -8.93
C PHE A 145 11.31 9.52 -9.78
N ASP A 146 10.71 10.39 -10.58
CA ASP A 146 11.41 11.32 -11.46
C ASP A 146 12.05 12.50 -10.70
N ALA A 147 11.42 12.91 -9.58
CA ALA A 147 11.89 13.97 -8.71
C ALA A 147 12.14 13.48 -7.28
N PRO A 148 13.21 12.70 -7.02
CA PRO A 148 13.59 12.31 -5.65
C PRO A 148 14.18 13.50 -4.85
N ASP A 149 13.68 14.72 -5.06
CA ASP A 149 14.33 16.01 -4.81
C ASP A 149 14.83 16.18 -3.35
N ARG A 150 16.07 16.68 -3.25
CA ARG A 150 16.83 17.18 -2.08
C ARG A 150 16.54 16.54 -0.71
N SER A 151 17.30 15.49 -0.41
CA SER A 151 17.46 14.90 0.93
C SER A 151 18.15 15.81 1.97
N GLY A 152 18.31 17.11 1.74
CA GLY A 152 19.08 18.00 2.63
C GLY A 152 18.53 18.16 4.05
N MET A 153 17.35 17.60 4.34
CA MET A 153 16.69 17.62 5.66
C MET A 153 16.48 16.21 6.24
N VAL A 154 16.94 15.15 5.56
CA VAL A 154 16.82 13.75 6.02
C VAL A 154 18.15 13.02 5.89
N SER A 155 18.39 12.07 6.79
CA SER A 155 19.61 11.25 6.86
C SER A 155 19.64 10.08 5.84
N VAL A 156 18.91 10.20 4.73
CA VAL A 156 18.78 9.11 3.74
C VAL A 156 19.35 9.60 2.41
N SER A 157 20.17 8.76 1.78
CA SER A 157 20.78 9.10 0.49
C SER A 157 19.72 9.26 -0.60
N MET A 158 19.96 10.13 -1.59
CA MET A 158 19.05 10.29 -2.73
C MET A 158 18.85 8.97 -3.49
N ASP A 159 19.86 8.13 -3.55
CA ASP A 159 19.77 6.82 -4.22
C ASP A 159 18.91 5.83 -3.43
N ASP A 160 18.92 5.87 -2.09
CA ASP A 160 18.01 5.05 -1.26
C ASP A 160 16.56 5.51 -1.41
N VAL A 161 16.32 6.83 -1.40
CA VAL A 161 15.00 7.41 -1.67
C VAL A 161 14.51 6.97 -3.05
N ARG A 162 15.37 7.10 -4.07
CA ARG A 162 15.05 6.68 -5.44
C ARG A 162 14.80 5.17 -5.53
N PHE A 163 15.55 4.34 -4.81
CA PHE A 163 15.31 2.90 -4.76
C PHE A 163 13.94 2.57 -4.18
N GLY A 164 13.58 3.17 -3.04
CA GLY A 164 12.26 3.03 -2.43
C GLY A 164 11.13 3.47 -3.37
N HIS A 165 11.24 4.66 -3.95
CA HIS A 165 10.24 5.19 -4.89
C HIS A 165 10.12 4.32 -6.16
N ALA A 166 11.23 3.77 -6.66
CA ALA A 166 11.20 2.85 -7.79
C ALA A 166 10.46 1.54 -7.47
N VAL A 167 10.60 0.99 -6.25
CA VAL A 167 9.83 -0.19 -5.84
C VAL A 167 8.34 0.14 -5.71
N ALA A 168 7.99 1.28 -5.13
CA ALA A 168 6.59 1.74 -5.04
C ALA A 168 5.98 1.99 -6.43
N TYR A 169 6.74 2.60 -7.34
CA TYR A 169 6.31 2.83 -8.72
C TYR A 169 6.10 1.52 -9.49
N TRP A 170 6.97 0.53 -9.29
CA TRP A 170 6.74 -0.83 -9.81
C TRP A 170 5.41 -1.40 -9.29
N GLY A 171 5.14 -1.25 -7.99
CA GLY A 171 3.88 -1.69 -7.38
C GLY A 171 2.64 -1.03 -8.03
N MET A 172 2.70 0.27 -8.30
CA MET A 172 1.62 0.98 -9.01
C MET A 172 1.45 0.52 -10.46
N LEU A 173 2.56 0.26 -11.16
CA LEU A 173 2.50 -0.29 -12.52
C LEU A 173 1.86 -1.69 -12.54
N GLU A 174 2.10 -2.52 -11.52
CA GLU A 174 1.43 -3.82 -11.38
C GLU A 174 -0.08 -3.67 -11.16
N LEU A 175 -0.51 -2.76 -10.28
CA LEU A 175 -1.94 -2.47 -10.11
C LEU A 175 -2.57 -1.99 -11.42
N ARG A 176 -1.94 -1.02 -12.08
CA ARG A 176 -2.48 -0.50 -13.35
C ARG A 176 -2.52 -1.56 -14.45
N ARG A 177 -1.50 -2.42 -14.52
CA ARG A 177 -1.50 -3.56 -15.44
C ARG A 177 -2.71 -4.45 -15.20
N ALA A 178 -2.99 -4.74 -13.94
CA ALA A 178 -4.04 -5.66 -13.57
C ALA A 178 -5.45 -5.07 -13.77
N GLU A 179 -5.65 -3.78 -13.48
CA GLU A 179 -6.88 -3.04 -13.86
C GLU A 179 -7.14 -3.09 -15.37
N LEU A 180 -6.09 -2.92 -16.19
CA LEU A 180 -6.23 -3.00 -17.65
C LEU A 180 -6.57 -4.42 -18.13
N GLU A 181 -6.01 -5.45 -17.47
CA GLU A 181 -6.30 -6.86 -17.77
C GLU A 181 -7.75 -7.22 -17.36
N GLU A 182 -8.24 -6.67 -16.25
CA GLU A 182 -9.64 -6.77 -15.81
C GLU A 182 -10.61 -6.09 -16.80
N ASP A 183 -10.28 -4.87 -17.24
CA ASP A 183 -11.09 -4.12 -18.23
C ASP A 183 -11.14 -4.79 -19.60
N ASP A 184 -10.06 -5.46 -19.99
CA ASP A 184 -10.00 -6.22 -21.25
C ASP A 184 -10.80 -7.52 -21.17
N ALA A 185 -10.86 -8.18 -20.01
CA ALA A 185 -11.72 -9.35 -19.79
C ALA A 185 -13.22 -9.00 -19.91
N ALA A 186 -13.60 -7.80 -19.47
CA ALA A 186 -14.98 -7.31 -19.58
C ALA A 186 -15.31 -6.63 -20.92
N ALA A 187 -14.38 -6.57 -21.87
CA ALA A 187 -14.55 -5.81 -23.10
C ALA A 187 -15.32 -6.60 -24.16
N SER A 188 -16.34 -5.97 -24.73
CA SER A 188 -17.04 -6.52 -25.90
C SER A 188 -16.18 -6.46 -27.18
N PHE A 189 -16.51 -7.30 -28.16
CA PHE A 189 -15.80 -7.38 -29.45
C PHE A 189 -15.76 -6.03 -30.21
N PHE A 190 -16.73 -5.14 -29.96
CA PHE A 190 -16.83 -3.82 -30.60
C PHE A 190 -16.31 -2.67 -29.73
N ASP A 191 -15.56 -2.97 -28.66
CA ASP A 191 -15.01 -1.95 -27.76
C ASP A 191 -14.03 -1.02 -28.50
N SER A 192 -14.51 0.18 -28.83
CA SER A 192 -13.74 1.23 -29.50
C SER A 192 -12.50 1.69 -28.72
N GLY A 193 -12.43 1.41 -27.43
CA GLY A 193 -11.29 1.69 -26.54
C GLY A 193 -10.24 0.59 -26.48
N ALA A 194 -10.47 -0.59 -27.07
CA ALA A 194 -9.55 -1.73 -26.96
C ALA A 194 -8.12 -1.41 -27.45
N MET A 195 -8.00 -0.70 -28.57
CA MET A 195 -6.68 -0.30 -29.10
C MET A 195 -5.95 0.67 -28.16
N LYS A 196 -6.67 1.57 -27.50
CA LYS A 196 -6.09 2.51 -26.53
C LYS A 196 -5.60 1.75 -25.30
N ARG A 197 -6.41 0.85 -24.73
CA ARG A 197 -6.01 0.03 -23.58
C ARG A 197 -4.83 -0.87 -23.88
N ALA A 198 -4.83 -1.54 -25.04
CA ALA A 198 -3.69 -2.34 -25.48
C ALA A 198 -2.40 -1.52 -25.63
N ALA A 199 -2.50 -0.27 -26.09
CA ALA A 199 -1.36 0.66 -26.13
C ALA A 199 -0.89 1.04 -24.73
N THR A 200 -1.80 1.39 -23.82
CA THR A 200 -1.49 1.70 -22.41
C THR A 200 -0.85 0.50 -21.72
N LEU A 201 -1.36 -0.72 -21.92
CA LEU A 201 -0.80 -1.95 -21.34
C LEU A 201 0.63 -2.20 -21.82
N ARG A 202 0.91 -1.94 -23.10
CA ARG A 202 2.28 -2.01 -23.65
C ARG A 202 3.19 -0.96 -23.03
N GLU A 203 2.70 0.27 -22.84
CA GLU A 203 3.45 1.33 -22.17
C GLU A 203 3.79 0.95 -20.73
N VAL A 204 2.81 0.46 -19.96
CA VAL A 204 3.02 -0.01 -18.58
C VAL A 204 4.08 -1.11 -18.54
N LYS A 205 4.00 -2.12 -19.41
CA LYS A 205 4.98 -3.21 -19.50
C LYS A 205 6.38 -2.71 -19.88
N LEU A 206 6.48 -1.73 -20.78
CA LEU A 206 7.75 -1.10 -21.13
C LEU A 206 8.34 -0.35 -19.93
N ARG A 207 7.53 0.44 -19.21
CA ARG A 207 7.94 1.16 -18.01
C ARG A 207 8.43 0.22 -16.91
N GLN A 208 7.73 -0.89 -16.68
CA GLN A 208 8.19 -1.93 -15.76
C GLN A 208 9.60 -2.41 -16.16
N TRP A 209 9.78 -2.79 -17.41
CA TRP A 209 11.09 -3.24 -17.90
C TRP A 209 12.20 -2.19 -17.75
N GLU A 210 11.91 -0.90 -18.02
CA GLU A 210 12.86 0.20 -17.79
C GLU A 210 13.24 0.31 -16.30
N LEU A 211 12.22 0.28 -15.44
CA LEU A 211 12.35 0.41 -14.00
C LEU A 211 13.12 -0.76 -13.38
N GLN A 212 12.93 -1.98 -13.89
CA GLN A 212 13.69 -3.16 -13.48
C GLN A 212 15.19 -2.94 -13.65
N ARG A 213 15.62 -2.36 -14.79
CA ARG A 213 17.05 -2.08 -15.04
C ARG A 213 17.59 -1.02 -14.11
N VAL A 214 16.79 0.00 -13.79
CA VAL A 214 17.16 1.03 -12.82
C VAL A 214 17.35 0.39 -11.44
N LEU A 215 16.42 -0.47 -11.01
CA LEU A 215 16.50 -1.17 -9.73
C LEU A 215 17.70 -2.13 -9.66
N ILE A 216 18.02 -2.84 -10.76
CA ILE A 216 19.26 -3.66 -10.83
C ILE A 216 20.50 -2.78 -10.65
N ARG A 217 20.57 -1.62 -11.32
CA ARG A 217 21.72 -0.72 -11.18
C ARG A 217 21.86 -0.20 -9.76
N LEU A 218 20.75 0.21 -9.15
CA LEU A 218 20.74 0.74 -7.78
C LEU A 218 21.01 -0.35 -6.74
N SER A 219 20.61 -1.61 -6.97
CA SER A 219 20.77 -2.69 -6.00
C SER A 219 22.23 -3.15 -5.82
N ILE A 220 23.07 -2.96 -6.84
CA ILE A 220 24.48 -3.42 -6.85
C ILE A 220 25.41 -2.51 -6.03
N ALA A 221 25.05 -1.24 -5.83
CA ALA A 221 25.92 -0.28 -5.16
C ALA A 221 25.74 -0.26 -3.64
N ASP A 222 26.85 -0.13 -2.91
CA ASP A 222 26.94 0.21 -1.48
C ASP A 222 26.01 -0.58 -0.55
N ASP A 223 25.87 -1.88 -0.78
CA ASP A 223 24.98 -2.78 -0.02
C ASP A 223 23.51 -2.31 0.06
N ARG A 224 23.07 -1.45 -0.88
CA ARG A 224 21.75 -0.82 -0.90
C ARG A 224 20.61 -1.82 -0.84
N LEU A 225 20.75 -2.93 -1.56
CA LEU A 225 19.74 -3.99 -1.50
C LEU A 225 19.60 -4.57 -0.10
N VAL A 226 20.72 -4.83 0.57
CA VAL A 226 20.74 -5.40 1.93
C VAL A 226 20.11 -4.41 2.90
N THR A 227 20.51 -3.13 2.86
CA THR A 227 19.99 -2.11 3.77
C THR A 227 18.50 -1.79 3.54
N ASN A 228 17.99 -1.90 2.31
CA ASN A 228 16.56 -1.75 2.02
C ASN A 228 15.73 -3.00 2.37
N LEU A 229 16.36 -4.16 2.53
CA LEU A 229 15.69 -5.37 3.04
C LEU A 229 15.69 -5.45 4.57
N ARG A 230 16.49 -4.61 5.25
CA ARG A 230 16.42 -4.45 6.72
C ARG A 230 15.16 -3.66 7.09
N PRO A 231 14.25 -4.22 7.91
CA PRO A 231 12.96 -3.59 8.16
C PRO A 231 13.08 -2.19 8.77
N TYR A 232 12.40 -1.22 8.16
CA TYR A 232 12.28 0.18 8.60
C TYR A 232 13.59 0.98 8.71
N VAL A 233 14.65 0.55 8.01
CA VAL A 233 15.94 1.26 8.01
C VAL A 233 16.06 2.24 6.86
N ARG A 234 15.52 1.90 5.68
CA ARG A 234 15.62 2.67 4.44
C ARG A 234 14.25 2.78 3.74
N GLY A 235 14.27 3.18 2.48
CA GLY A 235 13.09 3.63 1.73
C GLY A 235 12.05 2.56 1.46
N VAL A 236 12.45 1.29 1.28
CA VAL A 236 11.50 0.20 1.02
C VAL A 236 10.84 -0.25 2.33
N LYS A 237 9.52 -0.14 2.42
CA LYS A 237 8.78 -0.66 3.58
C LYS A 237 8.64 -2.18 3.50
N PRO A 238 8.68 -2.89 4.66
CA PRO A 238 8.63 -4.36 4.67
C PRO A 238 7.40 -4.95 4.00
N TRP A 239 6.24 -4.29 4.13
CA TRP A 239 4.96 -4.81 3.64
C TRP A 239 4.86 -4.89 2.11
N TYR A 240 5.72 -4.23 1.35
CA TYR A 240 5.81 -4.41 -0.10
C TYR A 240 7.22 -4.81 -0.59
N ALA A 241 8.16 -5.06 0.33
CA ALA A 241 9.53 -5.44 -0.02
C ALA A 241 9.58 -6.79 -0.78
N GLY A 242 8.59 -7.67 -0.61
CA GLY A 242 8.46 -8.91 -1.36
C GLY A 242 8.38 -8.73 -2.89
N ASN A 243 7.92 -7.55 -3.36
CA ASN A 243 7.95 -7.21 -4.79
C ASN A 243 9.35 -7.29 -5.38
N LEU A 244 10.41 -7.08 -4.58
CA LEU A 244 11.79 -7.20 -5.03
C LEU A 244 12.12 -8.61 -5.55
N ALA A 245 11.45 -9.67 -5.07
CA ALA A 245 11.65 -11.03 -5.58
C ALA A 245 11.21 -11.14 -7.05
N ARG A 246 10.11 -10.49 -7.42
CA ARG A 246 9.61 -10.41 -8.80
C ARG A 246 10.46 -9.50 -9.68
N ILE A 247 10.99 -8.42 -9.11
CA ILE A 247 11.78 -7.42 -9.85
C ILE A 247 13.20 -7.92 -10.11
N LEU A 248 13.90 -8.36 -9.07
CA LEU A 248 15.33 -8.67 -9.12
C LEU A 248 15.64 -10.17 -9.17
N GLY A 249 14.63 -11.02 -8.96
CA GLY A 249 14.73 -12.46 -8.99
C GLY A 249 14.88 -13.07 -7.58
N PRO A 250 14.22 -14.23 -7.30
CA PRO A 250 14.22 -14.83 -5.96
C PRO A 250 15.61 -15.15 -5.40
N GLY A 251 16.55 -15.61 -6.25
CA GLY A 251 17.89 -15.99 -5.81
C GLY A 251 18.74 -14.82 -5.27
N LEU A 252 18.72 -13.67 -5.96
CA LEU A 252 19.42 -12.47 -5.49
C LEU A 252 18.82 -11.96 -4.18
N ILE A 253 17.49 -11.94 -4.09
CA ILE A 253 16.80 -11.49 -2.88
C ILE A 253 17.05 -12.42 -1.70
N SER A 254 17.02 -13.75 -1.90
CA SER A 254 17.34 -14.71 -0.85
C SER A 254 18.72 -14.46 -0.24
N ALA A 255 19.76 -14.29 -1.07
CA ALA A 255 21.11 -14.00 -0.60
C ALA A 255 21.22 -12.65 0.15
N ALA A 256 20.47 -11.64 -0.31
CA ALA A 256 20.45 -10.33 0.34
C ALA A 256 19.68 -10.33 1.67
N ILE A 257 18.61 -11.12 1.78
CA ILE A 257 17.87 -11.34 3.03
C ILE A 257 18.77 -11.99 4.08
N ASP A 258 19.58 -12.99 3.70
CA ASP A 258 20.49 -13.65 4.65
C ASP A 258 21.50 -12.67 5.26
N ARG A 259 22.05 -11.76 4.44
CA ARG A 259 22.91 -10.67 4.91
C ARG A 259 22.15 -9.69 5.80
N ALA A 260 20.96 -9.26 5.38
CA ALA A 260 20.15 -8.30 6.13
C ALA A 260 19.74 -8.84 7.50
N GLN A 261 19.40 -10.13 7.59
CA GLN A 261 19.10 -10.78 8.86
C GLN A 261 20.34 -10.90 9.75
N ALA A 262 21.52 -11.20 9.18
CA ALA A 262 22.74 -11.24 9.96
C ALA A 262 23.06 -9.87 10.60
N ASP A 263 22.81 -8.77 9.87
CA ASP A 263 22.98 -7.40 10.36
C ASP A 263 21.95 -6.99 11.43
N ASP A 264 20.82 -7.70 11.52
CA ASP A 264 19.73 -7.47 12.48
C ASP A 264 19.55 -8.65 13.46
N ALA A 265 20.59 -9.49 13.63
CA ALA A 265 20.50 -10.71 14.44
C ALA A 265 20.20 -10.42 15.92
N ASP A 266 20.51 -9.21 16.40
CA ASP A 266 20.26 -8.71 17.75
C ASP A 266 18.83 -8.14 17.94
N LEU A 267 18.00 -8.16 16.91
CA LEU A 267 16.62 -7.65 16.93
C LEU A 267 15.61 -8.79 16.75
N PRO A 268 15.19 -9.46 17.84
CA PRO A 268 14.21 -10.55 17.77
C PRO A 268 12.89 -10.17 17.06
N ALA A 269 12.46 -8.91 17.19
CA ALA A 269 11.26 -8.40 16.55
C ALA A 269 11.35 -8.40 15.00
N ALA A 270 12.56 -8.38 14.43
CA ALA A 270 12.77 -8.43 12.98
C ALA A 270 12.48 -9.82 12.38
N ARG A 271 12.45 -10.88 13.21
CA ARG A 271 12.31 -12.27 12.75
C ARG A 271 11.08 -12.48 11.87
N GLY A 272 9.91 -12.01 12.30
CA GLY A 272 8.66 -12.20 11.54
C GLY A 272 8.71 -11.58 10.15
N TYR A 273 9.41 -10.45 9.98
CA TYR A 273 9.59 -9.79 8.69
C TYR A 273 10.46 -10.61 7.75
N PHE A 274 11.57 -11.15 8.23
CA PHE A 274 12.45 -11.98 7.41
C PHE A 274 11.83 -13.33 7.06
N GLU A 275 11.05 -13.94 7.96
CA GLU A 275 10.28 -15.15 7.65
C GLU A 275 9.23 -14.85 6.57
N SER A 276 8.50 -13.73 6.69
CA SER A 276 7.52 -13.32 5.68
C SER A 276 8.16 -13.09 4.31
N LEU A 277 9.29 -12.37 4.25
CA LEU A 277 10.01 -12.14 3.00
C LEU A 277 10.55 -13.43 2.38
N ARG A 278 11.08 -14.36 3.19
CA ARG A 278 11.53 -15.66 2.68
C ARG A 278 10.37 -16.51 2.17
N GLY A 279 9.23 -16.49 2.85
CA GLY A 279 8.04 -17.19 2.39
C GLY A 279 7.56 -16.67 1.04
N GLU A 280 7.54 -15.35 0.86
CA GLU A 280 7.16 -14.77 -0.43
C GLU A 280 8.20 -15.05 -1.53
N VAL A 281 9.49 -15.03 -1.21
CA VAL A 281 10.57 -15.45 -2.14
C VAL A 281 10.42 -16.92 -2.55
N ALA A 282 10.12 -17.81 -1.61
CA ALA A 282 9.90 -19.23 -1.88
C ALA A 282 8.66 -19.43 -2.77
N PHE A 283 7.58 -18.68 -2.51
CA PHE A 283 6.39 -18.66 -3.34
C PHE A 283 6.72 -18.31 -4.79
N TRP A 284 7.44 -17.21 -5.02
CA TRP A 284 7.86 -16.79 -6.36
C TRP A 284 8.90 -17.73 -7.01
N SER A 285 9.57 -18.57 -6.22
CA SER A 285 10.48 -19.62 -6.71
C SER A 285 9.75 -20.91 -7.09
N GLY A 286 8.46 -21.04 -6.77
CA GLY A 286 7.69 -22.26 -6.99
C GLY A 286 7.78 -23.29 -5.85
N ASP A 287 8.45 -22.97 -4.74
CA ASP A 287 8.58 -23.85 -3.57
C ASP A 287 7.43 -23.57 -2.58
N MET A 288 6.28 -24.20 -2.83
CA MET A 288 5.05 -23.96 -2.07
C MET A 288 5.16 -24.47 -0.62
N ASP A 289 5.85 -25.60 -0.39
CA ASP A 289 6.03 -26.16 0.95
C ASP A 289 6.84 -25.22 1.84
N GLU A 290 7.95 -24.68 1.31
CA GLU A 290 8.75 -23.68 2.01
C GLU A 290 7.96 -22.37 2.20
N ALA A 291 7.22 -21.93 1.18
CA ALA A 291 6.38 -20.74 1.29
C ALA A 291 5.36 -20.85 2.44
N ILE A 292 4.64 -21.97 2.52
CA ILE A 292 3.66 -22.26 3.58
C ILE A 292 4.35 -22.24 4.95
N ARG A 293 5.44 -22.99 5.10
CA ARG A 293 6.17 -23.12 6.37
C ARG A 293 6.67 -21.77 6.88
N ARG A 294 7.22 -20.94 5.98
CA ARG A 294 7.76 -19.61 6.30
C ARG A 294 6.66 -18.62 6.62
N ALA A 295 5.56 -18.62 5.87
CA ALA A 295 4.41 -17.76 6.17
C ALA A 295 3.81 -18.05 7.54
N GLN A 296 3.60 -19.32 7.86
CA GLN A 296 3.09 -19.73 9.18
C GLN A 296 4.03 -19.29 10.30
N ALA A 297 5.34 -19.54 10.14
CA ALA A 297 6.35 -19.10 11.10
C ALA A 297 6.39 -17.57 11.25
N ALA A 298 6.14 -16.82 10.17
CA ALA A 298 6.07 -15.37 10.20
C ALA A 298 4.85 -14.91 11.00
N LEU A 299 3.66 -15.42 10.70
CA LEU A 299 2.39 -15.04 11.34
C LEU A 299 2.38 -15.34 12.85
N GLU A 300 3.10 -16.37 13.29
CA GLU A 300 3.25 -16.69 14.72
C GLU A 300 4.04 -15.65 15.52
N VAL A 301 5.02 -14.98 14.90
CA VAL A 301 6.00 -14.13 15.61
C VAL A 301 6.01 -12.67 15.14
N MET A 302 5.19 -12.32 14.16
CA MET A 302 5.09 -10.96 13.64
C MET A 302 4.48 -10.02 14.70
N PRO A 303 5.02 -8.79 14.86
CA PRO A 303 4.39 -7.79 15.72
C PRO A 303 2.94 -7.53 15.32
N LYS A 304 2.06 -7.41 16.32
CA LYS A 304 0.61 -7.20 16.10
C LYS A 304 0.31 -5.86 15.41
N GLU A 305 1.22 -4.90 15.51
CA GLU A 305 1.11 -3.57 14.91
C GLU A 305 1.42 -3.59 13.39
N THR A 306 1.88 -4.71 12.82
CA THR A 306 2.16 -4.82 11.38
C THR A 306 1.16 -5.67 10.63
N ARG A 307 -0.12 -5.37 10.85
CA ARG A 307 -1.25 -6.08 10.23
C ARG A 307 -1.18 -6.07 8.71
N LEU A 308 -0.72 -4.98 8.09
CA LEU A 308 -0.62 -4.88 6.64
C LEU A 308 0.31 -5.94 6.04
N LEU A 309 1.49 -6.15 6.65
CA LEU A 309 2.41 -7.22 6.24
C LEU A 309 1.84 -8.61 6.58
N ALA A 310 1.18 -8.74 7.74
CA ALA A 310 0.54 -9.99 8.12
C ALA A 310 -0.51 -10.40 7.06
N TRP A 311 -1.40 -9.50 6.64
CA TRP A 311 -2.39 -9.81 5.61
C TRP A 311 -1.80 -10.08 4.23
N ARG A 312 -0.72 -9.40 3.85
CA ARG A 312 0.02 -9.79 2.64
C ARG A 312 0.58 -11.21 2.78
N THR A 313 1.06 -11.57 3.97
CA THR A 313 1.56 -12.92 4.28
C THR A 313 0.43 -13.95 4.19
N GLU A 314 -0.75 -13.63 4.73
CA GLU A 314 -1.96 -14.44 4.60
C GLU A 314 -2.34 -14.65 3.12
N ALA A 315 -2.19 -13.63 2.27
CA ALA A 315 -2.55 -13.72 0.85
C ALA A 315 -1.70 -14.73 0.09
N TYR A 316 -0.36 -14.67 0.20
CA TYR A 316 0.47 -15.64 -0.49
C TYR A 316 0.46 -17.02 0.19
N LEU A 317 0.15 -17.09 1.49
CA LEU A 317 -0.10 -18.37 2.17
C LEU A 317 -1.36 -19.05 1.64
N ALA A 318 -2.46 -18.30 1.50
CA ALA A 318 -3.71 -18.82 0.95
C ALA A 318 -3.50 -19.38 -0.47
N GLU A 319 -2.81 -18.61 -1.32
CA GLU A 319 -2.46 -19.03 -2.68
C GLU A 319 -1.52 -20.26 -2.70
N ALA A 320 -0.50 -20.30 -1.83
CA ALA A 320 0.40 -21.45 -1.74
C ALA A 320 -0.32 -22.73 -1.30
N LEU A 321 -1.24 -22.62 -0.33
CA LEU A 321 -2.09 -23.72 0.12
C LEU A 321 -3.03 -24.19 -1.00
N GLN A 322 -3.67 -23.26 -1.71
CA GLN A 322 -4.54 -23.56 -2.85
C GLN A 322 -3.77 -24.35 -3.92
N ARG A 323 -2.61 -23.85 -4.37
CA ARG A 323 -1.75 -24.52 -5.37
C ARG A 323 -1.22 -25.87 -4.92
N SER A 324 -1.21 -26.13 -3.61
CA SER A 324 -0.81 -27.40 -3.01
C SER A 324 -1.99 -28.36 -2.79
N GLY A 325 -3.20 -28.02 -3.25
CA GLY A 325 -4.41 -28.83 -3.07
C GLY A 325 -4.96 -28.82 -1.64
N ARG A 326 -4.56 -27.85 -0.81
CA ARG A 326 -5.00 -27.69 0.58
C ARG A 326 -6.08 -26.62 0.71
N GLU A 327 -7.11 -26.73 -0.11
CA GLU A 327 -8.19 -25.74 -0.28
C GLU A 327 -8.90 -25.39 1.04
N GLN A 328 -9.17 -26.38 1.90
CA GLN A 328 -9.82 -26.14 3.19
C GLN A 328 -8.98 -25.27 4.12
N ASP A 329 -7.66 -25.46 4.11
CA ASP A 329 -6.74 -24.63 4.88
C ASP A 329 -6.64 -23.22 4.27
N ALA A 330 -6.61 -23.13 2.93
CA ALA A 330 -6.56 -21.86 2.20
C ALA A 330 -7.76 -20.96 2.49
N ALA A 331 -8.98 -21.53 2.60
CA ALA A 331 -10.23 -20.79 2.74
C ALA A 331 -10.24 -19.82 3.94
N ALA A 332 -9.65 -20.20 5.08
CA ALA A 332 -9.58 -19.33 6.26
C ALA A 332 -8.68 -18.11 6.04
N HIS A 333 -7.57 -18.31 5.34
CA HIS A 333 -6.61 -17.27 5.00
C HIS A 333 -7.20 -16.33 3.94
N TRP A 334 -7.81 -16.87 2.88
CA TRP A 334 -8.57 -16.10 1.89
C TRP A 334 -9.65 -15.23 2.52
N ARG A 335 -10.46 -15.79 3.43
CA ARG A 335 -11.48 -15.04 4.16
C ARG A 335 -10.88 -13.86 4.92
N THR A 336 -9.72 -14.04 5.54
CA THR A 336 -9.05 -12.98 6.30
C THR A 336 -8.61 -11.86 5.36
N VAL A 337 -7.98 -12.20 4.23
CA VAL A 337 -7.51 -11.22 3.25
C VAL A 337 -8.67 -10.45 2.62
N LEU A 338 -9.71 -11.14 2.16
CA LEU A 338 -10.89 -10.51 1.56
C LEU A 338 -11.61 -9.56 2.52
N ARG A 339 -11.58 -9.84 3.82
CA ARG A 339 -12.23 -8.99 4.83
C ARG A 339 -11.39 -7.77 5.18
N GLU A 340 -10.09 -7.94 5.31
CA GLU A 340 -9.22 -6.93 5.94
C GLU A 340 -8.39 -6.15 4.93
N TYR A 341 -7.87 -6.81 3.89
CA TYR A 341 -6.95 -6.23 2.93
C TYR A 341 -7.09 -6.84 1.52
N PRO A 342 -8.27 -6.71 0.89
CA PRO A 342 -8.55 -7.39 -0.38
C PRO A 342 -7.69 -6.86 -1.54
N SER A 343 -7.09 -5.67 -1.41
CA SER A 343 -6.14 -5.10 -2.37
C SER A 343 -4.80 -5.84 -2.41
N ALA A 344 -4.47 -6.69 -1.44
CA ALA A 344 -3.31 -7.58 -1.57
C ALA A 344 -3.42 -8.50 -2.79
N LEU A 345 -4.64 -8.87 -3.18
CA LEU A 345 -4.89 -9.78 -4.30
C LEU A 345 -4.50 -9.18 -5.65
N PRO A 346 -4.96 -7.96 -6.01
CA PRO A 346 -4.46 -7.27 -7.19
C PRO A 346 -2.97 -6.95 -7.14
N GLN A 347 -2.43 -6.60 -5.97
CA GLN A 347 -0.99 -6.36 -5.82
C GLN A 347 -0.13 -7.59 -6.12
N LEU A 348 -0.61 -8.77 -5.73
CA LEU A 348 0.09 -10.03 -5.91
C LEU A 348 -0.27 -10.71 -7.24
N GLY A 349 -1.38 -10.35 -7.87
CA GLY A 349 -1.88 -10.97 -9.09
C GLY A 349 -2.52 -12.33 -8.82
N PHE A 350 -3.25 -12.46 -7.71
CA PHE A 350 -3.94 -13.70 -7.37
C PHE A 350 -5.43 -13.64 -7.74
N ALA A 351 -5.97 -14.81 -8.07
CA ALA A 351 -7.37 -15.03 -8.33
C ALA A 351 -8.02 -15.70 -7.11
N VAL A 352 -9.29 -15.40 -6.87
CA VAL A 352 -10.06 -15.98 -5.76
C VAL A 352 -10.88 -17.15 -6.29
N PRO A 353 -10.83 -18.33 -5.66
CA PRO A 353 -11.69 -19.45 -6.04
C PRO A 353 -13.15 -19.13 -5.70
N VAL A 354 -14.02 -19.11 -6.72
CA VAL A 354 -15.42 -18.72 -6.57
C VAL A 354 -16.37 -19.65 -7.32
N THR A 355 -17.57 -19.81 -6.78
CA THR A 355 -18.72 -20.26 -7.57
C THR A 355 -19.47 -19.03 -8.05
N LEU A 356 -19.68 -18.91 -9.35
CA LEU A 356 -20.44 -17.83 -9.94
C LEU A 356 -21.93 -18.17 -9.98
N ARG A 357 -22.78 -17.21 -9.58
CA ARG A 357 -24.24 -17.30 -9.65
C ARG A 357 -24.80 -16.02 -10.22
N HIS A 358 -25.87 -16.12 -10.97
CA HIS A 358 -26.56 -14.96 -11.52
C HIS A 358 -28.08 -15.10 -11.46
N GLY A 359 -28.75 -13.96 -11.40
CA GLY A 359 -30.20 -13.86 -11.48
C GLY A 359 -30.74 -14.17 -12.88
N ALA A 360 -32.07 -14.16 -13.01
CA ALA A 360 -32.73 -14.31 -14.30
C ALA A 360 -32.61 -13.01 -15.13
N GLY A 361 -32.12 -13.11 -16.37
CA GLY A 361 -32.03 -11.99 -17.31
C GLY A 361 -30.77 -12.04 -18.16
N GLU A 362 -30.83 -11.47 -19.37
CA GLU A 362 -29.71 -11.43 -20.32
C GLU A 362 -28.53 -10.65 -19.75
N LEU A 363 -28.77 -9.44 -19.22
CA LEU A 363 -27.71 -8.62 -18.64
C LEU A 363 -26.99 -9.29 -17.45
N ALA A 364 -27.72 -9.98 -16.58
CA ALA A 364 -27.10 -10.70 -15.46
C ALA A 364 -26.23 -11.88 -15.95
N THR A 365 -26.63 -12.50 -17.06
CA THR A 365 -25.88 -13.57 -17.71
C THR A 365 -24.62 -13.01 -18.38
N ASP A 366 -24.75 -11.93 -19.17
CA ASP A 366 -23.60 -11.30 -19.84
C ASP A 366 -22.55 -10.78 -18.83
N VAL A 367 -22.98 -10.25 -17.69
CA VAL A 367 -22.09 -9.85 -16.59
C VAL A 367 -21.42 -11.05 -15.95
N ALA A 368 -22.13 -12.17 -15.78
CA ALA A 368 -21.53 -13.39 -15.26
C ALA A 368 -20.49 -13.96 -16.24
N ASP A 369 -20.81 -14.05 -17.53
CA ASP A 369 -19.89 -14.51 -18.56
C ASP A 369 -18.60 -13.65 -18.59
N ALA A 370 -18.73 -12.32 -18.49
CA ALA A 370 -17.57 -11.43 -18.40
C ALA A 370 -16.75 -11.60 -17.10
N LEU A 371 -17.38 -11.98 -15.99
CA LEU A 371 -16.69 -12.28 -14.74
C LEU A 371 -15.98 -13.64 -14.78
N GLU A 372 -16.47 -14.60 -15.56
CA GLU A 372 -15.82 -15.90 -15.75
C GLU A 372 -14.43 -15.75 -16.40
N ASP A 373 -14.29 -14.79 -17.32
CA ASP A 373 -13.01 -14.45 -17.97
C ASP A 373 -12.12 -13.51 -17.12
N SER A 374 -12.58 -13.09 -15.93
CA SER A 374 -11.84 -12.15 -15.10
C SER A 374 -10.54 -12.77 -14.55
N PRO A 375 -9.39 -12.08 -14.62
CA PRO A 375 -8.14 -12.56 -14.01
C PRO A 375 -8.18 -12.55 -12.47
N ARG A 376 -9.27 -12.08 -11.87
CA ARG A 376 -9.48 -12.02 -10.41
C ARG A 376 -10.20 -13.22 -9.84
N LEU A 377 -10.84 -14.01 -10.69
CA LEU A 377 -11.71 -15.08 -10.28
C LEU A 377 -11.19 -16.39 -10.88
N GLU A 378 -11.10 -17.41 -10.05
CA GLU A 378 -10.93 -18.78 -10.49
C GLU A 378 -12.29 -19.44 -10.33
N VAL A 379 -13.05 -19.55 -11.43
CA VAL A 379 -14.40 -20.11 -11.38
C VAL A 379 -14.32 -21.63 -11.32
N GLU A 380 -14.91 -22.19 -10.27
CA GLU A 380 -14.99 -23.64 -10.06
C GLU A 380 -16.43 -24.14 -10.24
N GLU A 381 -16.59 -25.34 -10.80
CA GLU A 381 -17.87 -26.03 -10.96
C GLU A 381 -18.41 -26.56 -9.60
N GLY A 382 -18.75 -25.62 -8.70
CA GLY A 382 -19.28 -25.89 -7.37
C GLY A 382 -18.24 -26.35 -6.34
N GLY A 383 -18.46 -25.99 -5.08
CA GLY A 383 -17.57 -26.39 -3.97
C GLY A 383 -16.54 -25.33 -3.56
N ALA A 384 -16.41 -24.25 -4.33
CA ALA A 384 -15.57 -23.12 -3.96
C ALA A 384 -15.96 -22.53 -2.59
N PRO A 385 -14.99 -22.04 -1.79
CA PRO A 385 -15.27 -21.44 -0.49
C PRO A 385 -15.99 -20.09 -0.58
N PHE A 386 -16.00 -19.46 -1.76
CA PHE A 386 -16.59 -18.14 -2.01
C PHE A 386 -17.60 -18.19 -3.16
N VAL A 387 -18.51 -17.23 -3.17
CA VAL A 387 -19.58 -17.10 -4.15
C VAL A 387 -19.63 -15.67 -4.64
N VAL A 388 -19.66 -15.51 -5.97
CA VAL A 388 -19.98 -14.24 -6.62
C VAL A 388 -21.42 -14.32 -7.10
N GLU A 389 -22.27 -13.41 -6.62
CA GLU A 389 -23.69 -13.35 -6.99
C GLU A 389 -23.97 -12.08 -7.78
N VAL A 390 -24.50 -12.24 -9.00
CA VAL A 390 -24.87 -11.17 -9.92
C VAL A 390 -26.39 -11.02 -9.95
N GLU A 391 -26.89 -9.84 -9.60
CA GLU A 391 -28.30 -9.46 -9.73
C GLU A 391 -28.40 -8.23 -10.63
N ALA A 392 -29.32 -8.24 -11.59
CA ALA A 392 -29.56 -7.10 -12.47
C ALA A 392 -31.05 -6.79 -12.56
N ASP A 393 -31.40 -5.52 -12.50
CA ASP A 393 -32.72 -5.01 -12.85
C ASP A 393 -32.63 -3.93 -13.95
N ALA A 394 -33.65 -3.09 -14.11
CA ALA A 394 -33.67 -2.07 -15.16
C ALA A 394 -32.79 -0.84 -14.83
N GLU A 395 -32.43 -0.63 -13.57
CA GLU A 395 -31.74 0.56 -13.07
C GLU A 395 -30.34 0.27 -12.55
N VAL A 396 -30.12 -0.91 -11.95
CA VAL A 396 -28.85 -1.24 -11.28
C VAL A 396 -28.40 -2.67 -11.57
N VAL A 397 -27.09 -2.86 -11.67
CA VAL A 397 -26.44 -4.17 -11.54
C VAL A 397 -25.74 -4.23 -10.19
N ARG A 398 -26.07 -5.25 -9.39
CA ARG A 398 -25.42 -5.54 -8.11
C ARG A 398 -24.58 -6.80 -8.22
N ILE A 399 -23.32 -6.73 -7.85
CA ILE A 399 -22.41 -7.88 -7.81
C ILE A 399 -21.84 -8.00 -6.41
N CYS A 400 -22.07 -9.13 -5.75
CA CYS A 400 -21.66 -9.36 -4.37
C CYS A 400 -20.66 -10.51 -4.27
N LEU A 401 -19.58 -10.32 -3.51
CA LEU A 401 -18.70 -11.40 -3.09
C LEU A 401 -19.04 -11.82 -1.65
N SER A 402 -19.33 -13.10 -1.47
CA SER A 402 -19.67 -13.70 -0.18
C SER A 402 -18.90 -15.00 0.04
N ALA A 403 -18.79 -15.43 1.30
CA ALA A 403 -18.40 -16.78 1.63
C ALA A 403 -19.58 -17.74 1.46
N SER A 404 -19.28 -19.03 1.30
CA SER A 404 -20.29 -20.09 1.15
C SER A 404 -21.24 -20.23 2.36
N ASP A 405 -20.85 -19.75 3.54
CA ASP A 405 -21.68 -19.67 4.76
C ASP A 405 -22.62 -18.44 4.80
N GLY A 406 -22.62 -17.61 3.77
CA GLY A 406 -23.44 -16.40 3.64
C GLY A 406 -22.82 -15.13 4.21
N PHE A 407 -21.59 -15.17 4.74
CA PHE A 407 -20.89 -13.93 5.12
C PHE A 407 -20.56 -13.09 3.89
N ARG A 408 -21.13 -11.89 3.80
CA ARG A 408 -20.93 -10.97 2.68
C ARG A 408 -19.72 -10.06 2.90
N PHE A 409 -18.74 -10.13 2.02
CA PHE A 409 -17.56 -9.27 2.08
C PHE A 409 -17.89 -7.88 1.59
N ASN A 410 -18.32 -7.73 0.34
CA ASN A 410 -18.72 -6.45 -0.23
C ASN A 410 -19.62 -6.64 -1.46
N CYS A 411 -20.31 -5.59 -1.88
CA CYS A 411 -21.03 -5.54 -3.15
C CYS A 411 -20.75 -4.23 -3.88
N SER A 412 -20.66 -4.29 -5.20
CA SER A 412 -20.83 -3.12 -6.06
C SER A 412 -22.30 -2.93 -6.41
N GLU A 413 -22.69 -1.68 -6.62
CA GLU A 413 -23.99 -1.31 -7.19
C GLU A 413 -23.73 -0.29 -8.30
N THR A 414 -23.91 -0.73 -9.54
CA THR A 414 -23.61 0.08 -10.73
C THR A 414 -24.90 0.60 -11.34
N PRO A 415 -25.14 1.91 -11.36
CA PRO A 415 -26.31 2.48 -12.02
C PRO A 415 -26.16 2.37 -13.54
N ILE A 416 -27.04 1.59 -14.17
CA ILE A 416 -27.03 1.29 -15.61
C ILE A 416 -28.09 2.06 -16.41
N ALA A 417 -28.94 2.82 -15.71
CA ALA A 417 -29.90 3.74 -16.31
C ALA A 417 -29.35 5.17 -16.47
N ASP A 418 -28.17 5.48 -15.90
CA ASP A 418 -27.54 6.80 -16.00
C ASP A 418 -26.51 6.83 -17.14
N ASP A 419 -26.90 7.41 -18.28
CA ASP A 419 -26.02 7.58 -19.44
C ASP A 419 -24.73 8.34 -19.12
N LYS A 420 -24.73 9.23 -18.11
CA LYS A 420 -23.50 9.94 -17.70
C LYS A 420 -22.54 9.00 -16.98
N ALA A 421 -23.06 8.12 -16.12
CA ALA A 421 -22.25 7.12 -15.44
C ALA A 421 -21.62 6.14 -16.45
N LEU A 422 -22.39 5.76 -17.48
CA LEU A 422 -21.92 4.84 -18.52
C LEU A 422 -21.02 5.47 -19.59
N ALA A 423 -20.96 6.81 -19.68
CA ALA A 423 -20.20 7.50 -20.72
C ALA A 423 -18.69 7.14 -20.69
N ALA A 424 -18.12 6.93 -19.50
CA ALA A 424 -16.73 6.50 -19.33
C ALA A 424 -16.45 5.11 -19.96
N PHE A 425 -17.50 4.29 -20.10
CA PHE A 425 -17.45 2.93 -20.64
C PHE A 425 -18.07 2.84 -22.05
N GLY A 426 -18.28 3.98 -22.72
CA GLY A 426 -18.88 4.00 -24.06
C GLY A 426 -20.33 3.51 -24.11
N GLY A 427 -21.05 3.56 -22.98
CA GLY A 427 -22.42 3.02 -22.86
C GLY A 427 -22.47 1.53 -22.50
N ASP A 428 -21.33 0.85 -22.35
CA ASP A 428 -21.27 -0.59 -22.06
C ASP A 428 -21.58 -0.87 -20.58
N ARG A 429 -22.77 -1.43 -20.34
CA ARG A 429 -23.29 -1.75 -19.00
C ARG A 429 -22.55 -2.90 -18.34
N VAL A 430 -22.14 -3.90 -19.13
CA VAL A 430 -21.42 -5.08 -18.61
C VAL A 430 -20.06 -4.64 -18.10
N LYS A 431 -19.34 -3.91 -18.95
CA LYS A 431 -18.03 -3.37 -18.61
C LYS A 431 -18.07 -2.46 -17.38
N ALA A 432 -19.04 -1.54 -17.31
CA ALA A 432 -19.21 -0.67 -16.15
C ALA A 432 -19.42 -1.47 -14.86
N ALA A 433 -20.29 -2.49 -14.90
CA ALA A 433 -20.60 -3.32 -13.73
C ALA A 433 -19.39 -4.15 -13.26
N VAL A 434 -18.66 -4.77 -14.18
CA VAL A 434 -17.46 -5.58 -13.86
C VAL A 434 -16.33 -4.70 -13.32
N HIS A 435 -16.08 -3.55 -13.95
CA HIS A 435 -15.10 -2.58 -13.46
C HIS A 435 -15.43 -2.10 -12.04
N ASP A 436 -16.69 -1.73 -11.78
CA ASP A 436 -17.13 -1.30 -10.45
C ASP A 436 -17.04 -2.42 -9.42
N PHE A 437 -17.33 -3.66 -9.81
CA PHE A 437 -17.12 -4.84 -8.96
C PHE A 437 -15.66 -4.96 -8.55
N HIS A 438 -14.72 -4.96 -9.50
CA HIS A 438 -13.30 -5.08 -9.17
C HIS A 438 -12.82 -3.95 -8.25
N ARG A 439 -13.15 -2.70 -8.60
CA ARG A 439 -12.77 -1.52 -7.81
C ARG A 439 -13.38 -1.48 -6.40
N THR A 440 -14.56 -2.04 -6.21
CA THR A 440 -15.28 -1.97 -4.93
C THR A 440 -14.98 -3.17 -4.05
N VAL A 441 -14.99 -4.37 -4.60
CA VAL A 441 -14.84 -5.61 -3.83
C VAL A 441 -13.38 -5.84 -3.45
N PHE A 442 -12.43 -5.46 -4.31
CA PHE A 442 -11.00 -5.63 -4.05
C PHE A 442 -10.32 -4.41 -3.41
N ALA A 443 -11.10 -3.46 -2.89
CA ALA A 443 -10.60 -2.31 -2.14
C ALA A 443 -10.90 -2.44 -0.63
N PRO A 444 -9.96 -2.04 0.25
CA PRO A 444 -10.22 -1.98 1.68
C PRO A 444 -11.36 -1.01 2.02
N LYS A 445 -12.15 -1.35 3.03
CA LYS A 445 -13.21 -0.46 3.53
C LYS A 445 -12.60 0.66 4.35
N VAL A 446 -13.05 1.89 4.10
CA VAL A 446 -12.69 3.05 4.92
C VAL A 446 -13.98 3.58 5.55
N GLU A 447 -14.06 3.61 6.88
CA GLU A 447 -15.21 4.23 7.53
C GLU A 447 -15.11 5.75 7.39
N LEU A 448 -16.20 6.45 7.11
CA LEU A 448 -16.23 7.90 7.21
C LEU A 448 -16.64 8.31 8.62
N THR A 449 -15.99 9.35 9.13
CA THR A 449 -16.46 9.97 10.38
C THR A 449 -17.66 10.87 10.11
N SER A 450 -18.44 11.17 11.14
CA SER A 450 -19.55 12.16 11.08
C SER A 450 -19.09 13.59 10.76
N SER A 451 -17.78 13.89 10.82
CA SER A 451 -17.23 15.15 10.31
C SER A 451 -16.94 15.14 8.81
N ASP A 452 -16.81 13.95 8.20
CA ASP A 452 -16.63 13.80 6.74
C ASP A 452 -17.98 13.69 5.99
N ILE A 453 -19.06 13.33 6.69
CA ILE A 453 -20.41 13.24 6.13
C ILE A 453 -21.30 14.25 6.85
N ASN A 454 -21.95 15.15 6.11
CA ASN A 454 -23.09 15.93 6.60
C ASN A 454 -24.31 15.00 6.88
N SER A 455 -24.17 14.00 7.76
CA SER A 455 -25.22 13.05 8.13
C SER A 455 -25.97 13.62 9.33
N LEU A 456 -27.29 13.79 9.15
CA LEU A 456 -28.21 14.35 10.15
C LEU A 456 -28.48 13.38 11.33
N ASP A 457 -27.91 12.18 11.32
CA ASP A 457 -28.18 11.11 12.28
C ASP A 457 -26.93 10.64 13.08
N GLY A 458 -25.73 11.16 12.78
CA GLY A 458 -24.53 10.97 13.61
C GLY A 458 -23.98 9.54 13.66
N SER A 459 -24.45 8.63 12.80
CA SER A 459 -23.94 7.27 12.68
C SER A 459 -22.76 7.19 11.69
N PRO A 460 -21.67 6.48 12.00
CA PRO A 460 -20.57 6.30 11.06
C PRO A 460 -21.03 5.42 9.88
N VAL A 461 -20.88 5.91 8.66
CA VAL A 461 -21.18 5.17 7.42
C VAL A 461 -19.87 4.62 6.87
N ARG A 462 -19.83 3.30 6.60
CA ARG A 462 -18.73 2.68 5.86
C ARG A 462 -18.89 2.97 4.39
N VAL A 463 -17.85 3.50 3.73
CA VAL A 463 -17.87 3.80 2.30
C VAL A 463 -16.66 3.17 1.60
N ASN A 464 -16.71 3.12 0.27
CA ASN A 464 -15.57 2.78 -0.57
C ASN A 464 -14.48 3.88 -0.45
N ALA A 465 -13.21 3.48 -0.52
CA ALA A 465 -12.04 4.35 -0.47
C ALA A 465 -12.14 5.54 -1.45
N ASP A 466 -12.78 5.37 -2.62
CA ASP A 466 -12.93 6.42 -3.64
C ASP A 466 -13.53 7.73 -3.06
N ARG A 467 -14.62 7.63 -2.29
CA ARG A 467 -15.27 8.81 -1.68
C ARG A 467 -14.41 9.52 -0.63
N VAL A 468 -13.48 8.80 0.00
CA VAL A 468 -12.57 9.37 1.00
C VAL A 468 -11.41 10.09 0.32
N LEU A 469 -11.03 9.61 -0.87
CA LEU A 469 -9.88 10.06 -1.64
C LEU A 469 -10.17 11.26 -2.54
N GLU A 470 -11.42 11.52 -2.94
CA GLU A 470 -11.80 12.70 -3.74
C GLU A 470 -11.26 14.01 -3.12
N GLY A 471 -11.42 14.21 -1.80
CA GLY A 471 -10.87 15.38 -1.09
C GLY A 471 -9.35 15.36 -0.85
N LEU A 472 -8.67 14.24 -1.09
CA LEU A 472 -7.22 14.07 -0.97
C LEU A 472 -6.49 14.29 -2.29
N ILE A 473 -7.08 13.83 -3.39
CA ILE A 473 -6.55 13.93 -4.76
C ILE A 473 -6.82 15.34 -5.32
N GLU A 474 -7.97 15.95 -4.97
CA GLU A 474 -8.32 17.32 -5.36
C GLU A 474 -7.74 18.42 -4.44
N ALA A 475 -7.01 18.04 -3.37
CA ALA A 475 -6.36 19.01 -2.50
C ALA A 475 -5.45 19.95 -3.34
N PRO A 476 -5.50 21.27 -3.08
CA PRO A 476 -5.15 22.26 -4.08
C PRO A 476 -3.71 22.07 -4.57
N LYS A 477 -3.56 22.03 -5.90
CA LYS A 477 -2.27 22.18 -6.58
C LYS A 477 -1.51 23.29 -5.86
N LEU A 478 -0.37 22.93 -5.25
CA LEU A 478 0.49 23.90 -4.59
C LEU A 478 0.74 25.04 -5.58
N ASP A 479 0.56 26.30 -5.15
CA ASP A 479 0.66 27.54 -5.94
C ASP A 479 2.04 27.80 -6.62
N GLY A 480 2.87 26.76 -6.78
CA GLY A 480 4.11 26.77 -7.55
C GLY A 480 3.96 26.36 -9.03
N ASP A 481 2.90 25.65 -9.42
CA ASP A 481 2.78 25.10 -10.79
C ASP A 481 2.22 26.09 -11.83
N LYS A 482 1.92 27.34 -11.44
CA LYS A 482 1.36 28.37 -12.34
C LYS A 482 2.38 29.34 -12.93
N LYS A 483 3.68 29.03 -12.92
CA LYS A 483 4.69 29.89 -13.58
C LYS A 483 5.64 29.07 -14.45
N GLY A 484 5.11 28.65 -15.60
CA GLY A 484 5.89 28.03 -16.67
C GLY A 484 5.32 28.23 -18.07
N GLU A 485 4.25 29.01 -18.23
CA GLU A 485 3.68 29.38 -19.53
C GLU A 485 3.23 30.85 -19.47
N GLU A 486 4.18 31.75 -19.71
CA GLU A 486 3.97 33.06 -20.35
C GLU A 486 5.24 33.48 -21.07
#